data_AF-A0A820RBW6-F1
#
_entry.id   AF-A0A820RBW6-F1
#
_cell.length_a   1.000
_cell.length_b   1.000
_cell.length_c   1.000
_cell.angle_alpha   90.00
_cell.angle_beta   90.00
_cell.angle_gamma   90.00
#
_symmetry.space_group_name_H-M   'P 1'
#
loop_
_entity.id
_entity.type
_entity.pdbx_description
1 polymer ?
#
loop_
_entity_poly.entity_id
_entity_poly.type
_entity_poly.pdbx_seq_one_letter_code
_entity_poly.pdbx_strand_id
1 'polypeptide(L)'
;MSESINEYIQIAFRDIGISIVNDITRDDLFYITINQTKDIWTETKNFSLKPLPEKINHQLDHQYKKYQKEHEDKQAENRYELDKNRYVSFNENNAEISDDEGNIVRIKRETLDGLWIG
;
A
#
# COMPACT_ATOMS: atom_id res chain seq x y z
N MET A 1 -4.86 -22.99 46.02
CA MET A 1 -4.82 -22.00 44.93
C MET A 1 -3.44 -22.08 44.29
N SER A 2 -3.38 -22.52 43.04
CA SER A 2 -2.22 -22.32 42.17
C SER A 2 -2.78 -22.24 40.76
N GLU A 3 -2.91 -21.01 40.24
CA GLU A 3 -3.20 -20.82 38.82
C GLU A 3 -2.00 -21.37 38.05
N SER A 4 -2.25 -22.39 37.24
CA SER A 4 -1.31 -22.88 36.25
C SER A 4 -1.07 -21.75 35.25
N ILE A 5 0.14 -21.18 35.25
CA ILE A 5 0.55 -20.18 34.28
C ILE A 5 0.54 -20.87 32.91
N ASN A 6 -0.42 -20.47 32.07
CA ASN A 6 -0.55 -20.99 30.72
C ASN A 6 0.46 -20.24 29.85
N GLU A 7 1.64 -20.80 29.65
CA GLU A 7 2.67 -20.23 28.78
C GLU A 7 2.38 -20.61 27.33
N TYR A 8 2.22 -19.62 26.46
CA TYR A 8 2.10 -19.83 25.01
C TYR A 8 3.16 -19.00 24.29
N ILE A 9 3.71 -19.58 23.22
CA ILE A 9 4.59 -18.90 22.27
C ILE A 9 3.72 -18.46 21.09
N GLN A 10 3.63 -17.15 20.87
CA GLN A 10 2.95 -16.57 19.72
C GLN A 10 3.99 -16.17 18.68
N ILE A 11 3.85 -16.70 17.46
CA ILE A 11 4.65 -16.31 16.29
C ILE A 11 3.70 -15.57 15.36
N ALA A 12 3.98 -14.29 15.10
CA ALA A 12 3.18 -13.46 14.21
C ALA A 12 3.95 -13.22 12.90
N PHE A 13 3.31 -13.58 11.78
CA PHE A 13 3.76 -13.21 10.45
C PHE A 13 2.95 -12.00 9.99
N ARG A 14 3.62 -10.89 9.69
CA ARG A 14 3.01 -9.66 9.19
C ARG A 14 3.77 -9.21 7.95
N ASP A 15 3.04 -8.63 7.00
CA ASP A 15 3.60 -7.94 5.82
C ASP A 15 4.42 -8.88 4.91
N ILE A 16 3.92 -10.11 4.76
CA ILE A 16 4.49 -11.10 3.84
C ILE A 16 3.73 -11.03 2.53
N GLY A 17 4.45 -10.73 1.45
CA GLY A 17 4.00 -10.92 0.08
C GLY A 17 4.68 -12.12 -0.57
N ILE A 18 3.91 -12.97 -1.23
CA ILE A 18 4.40 -14.09 -2.03
C ILE A 18 3.94 -13.84 -3.47
N SER A 19 4.90 -13.62 -4.37
CA SER A 19 4.62 -13.58 -5.82
C SER A 19 5.04 -14.90 -6.48
N ILE A 20 4.17 -15.42 -7.33
CA ILE A 20 4.49 -16.46 -8.31
C ILE A 20 4.67 -15.76 -9.65
N VAL A 21 5.89 -15.80 -10.18
CA VAL A 21 6.25 -15.20 -11.46
C VAL A 21 6.41 -16.26 -12.54
N ASN A 22 6.09 -15.90 -13.78
CA ASN A 22 6.52 -16.64 -14.94
C ASN A 22 8.04 -16.46 -15.11
N ASP A 23 8.80 -17.54 -15.16
CA ASP A 23 10.27 -17.49 -15.23
C ASP A 23 10.78 -17.04 -16.62
N ILE A 24 9.97 -17.22 -17.67
CA ILE A 24 10.27 -16.84 -19.05
C ILE A 24 9.89 -15.38 -19.30
N THR A 25 8.64 -14.99 -19.02
CA THR A 25 8.15 -13.63 -19.35
C THR A 25 8.41 -12.61 -18.25
N ARG A 26 8.70 -13.07 -17.02
CA ARG A 26 8.84 -12.26 -15.80
C ARG A 26 7.56 -11.56 -15.35
N ASP A 27 6.42 -11.94 -15.92
CA ASP A 27 5.11 -11.44 -15.47
C ASP A 27 4.70 -12.11 -14.16
N ASP A 28 4.00 -11.38 -13.30
CA ASP A 28 3.35 -11.96 -12.12
C ASP A 28 2.13 -12.77 -12.54
N LEU A 29 2.12 -14.04 -12.16
CA LEU A 29 0.97 -14.95 -12.34
C LEU A 29 0.03 -14.88 -11.15
N PHE A 30 0.56 -14.68 -9.94
CA PHE A 30 -0.23 -14.63 -8.72
C PHE A 30 0.51 -13.90 -7.60
N TYR A 31 -0.19 -13.09 -6.82
CA TYR A 31 0.37 -12.41 -5.66
C TYR A 31 -0.56 -12.56 -4.45
N ILE A 32 -0.07 -13.18 -3.37
CA ILE A 32 -0.79 -13.32 -2.10
C ILE A 32 -0.09 -12.47 -1.06
N THR A 33 -0.86 -11.74 -0.25
CA THR A 33 -0.32 -11.03 0.91
C THR A 33 -1.03 -11.36 2.19
N ILE A 34 -0.28 -11.37 3.28
CA ILE A 34 -0.81 -11.27 4.65
C ILE A 34 -0.54 -9.84 5.12
N ASN A 35 -1.46 -8.93 4.76
CA ASN A 35 -1.38 -7.51 5.09
C ASN A 35 -2.57 -7.08 5.97
N GLN A 36 -2.41 -5.95 6.65
CA GLN A 36 -3.50 -5.32 7.41
C GLN A 36 -4.56 -4.68 6.50
N THR A 37 -4.19 -4.32 5.27
CA THR A 37 -5.08 -3.66 4.31
C THR A 37 -5.26 -4.52 3.06
N LYS A 38 -6.49 -4.53 2.53
CA LYS A 38 -6.83 -5.17 1.25
C LYS A 38 -6.22 -4.45 0.05
N ASP A 39 -6.06 -3.15 0.19
CA ASP A 39 -5.61 -2.26 -0.87
C ASP A 39 -4.15 -1.86 -0.62
N ILE A 40 -3.36 -1.89 -1.69
CA ILE A 40 -1.95 -1.47 -1.66
C ILE A 40 -1.62 -0.56 -2.84
N TRP A 41 -0.62 0.28 -2.65
CA TRP A 41 -0.05 1.14 -3.67
C TRP A 41 1.22 0.52 -4.25
N THR A 42 1.33 0.57 -5.56
CA THR A 42 2.42 -0.01 -6.36
C THR A 42 2.92 1.00 -7.39
N GLU A 43 4.19 0.88 -7.79
CA GLU A 43 4.72 1.67 -8.91
C GLU A 43 4.13 1.19 -10.24
N THR A 44 3.71 2.12 -11.11
CA THR A 44 3.09 1.76 -12.41
C THR A 44 4.08 1.24 -13.45
N LYS A 45 5.39 1.41 -13.24
CA LYS A 45 6.44 1.09 -14.23
C LYS A 45 6.83 -0.39 -14.29
N ASN A 46 6.37 -1.22 -13.35
CA ASN A 46 6.80 -2.61 -13.25
C ASN A 46 5.70 -3.56 -13.76
N PHE A 47 6.11 -4.54 -14.59
CA PHE A 47 5.25 -5.66 -15.01
C PHE A 47 4.89 -6.59 -13.85
N SER A 48 5.71 -6.57 -12.79
CA SER A 48 5.42 -7.20 -11.51
C SER A 48 4.78 -6.19 -10.55
N LEU A 49 3.74 -6.62 -9.85
CA LEU A 49 3.12 -5.97 -8.72
C LEU A 49 4.16 -5.83 -7.60
N LYS A 50 4.78 -4.64 -7.54
CA LYS A 50 5.78 -4.28 -6.55
C LYS A 50 5.18 -3.27 -5.58
N PRO A 51 4.73 -3.70 -4.39
CA PRO A 51 4.22 -2.80 -3.37
C PRO A 51 5.26 -1.78 -2.96
N LEU A 52 4.81 -0.56 -2.70
CA LEU A 52 5.61 0.42 -1.98
C LEU A 52 5.89 -0.06 -0.54
N PRO A 53 6.92 0.50 0.12
CA PRO A 53 7.18 0.20 1.53
C PRO A 53 5.93 0.42 2.40
N GLU A 54 5.69 -0.46 3.38
CA GLU A 54 4.49 -0.44 4.24
C GLU A 54 4.19 0.93 4.84
N LYS A 55 5.19 1.60 5.42
CA LYS A 55 5.04 2.95 5.97
C LYS A 55 4.47 3.94 4.95
N ILE A 56 4.97 3.90 3.72
CA ILE A 56 4.48 4.75 2.63
C ILE A 56 3.07 4.35 2.23
N ASN A 57 2.80 3.05 2.14
CA ASN A 57 1.48 2.49 1.87
C ASN A 57 0.42 2.96 2.88
N HIS A 58 0.73 2.89 4.18
CA HIS A 58 -0.15 3.38 5.24
C HIS A 58 -0.40 4.89 5.16
N GLN A 59 0.65 5.68 4.90
CA GLN A 59 0.50 7.13 4.71
C GLN A 59 -0.36 7.46 3.49
N LEU A 60 -0.14 6.77 2.36
CA LEU A 60 -0.93 6.93 1.15
C LEU A 60 -2.39 6.56 1.37
N ASP A 61 -2.69 5.46 2.07
CA ASP A 61 -4.08 5.07 2.36
C ASP A 61 -4.79 6.09 3.26
N HIS A 62 -4.08 6.64 4.25
CA HIS A 62 -4.61 7.72 5.08
C HIS A 62 -4.92 8.98 4.24
N GLN A 63 -3.98 9.44 3.41
CA GLN A 63 -4.18 10.62 2.57
C GLN A 63 -5.24 10.37 1.48
N TYR A 64 -5.34 9.15 0.95
CA TYR A 64 -6.33 8.79 -0.04
C TYR A 64 -7.76 8.82 0.53
N LYS A 65 -7.95 8.33 1.76
CA LYS A 65 -9.24 8.45 2.47
C LYS A 65 -9.62 9.92 2.72
N LYS A 66 -8.65 10.78 3.06
CA LYS A 66 -8.86 12.23 3.17
C LYS A 66 -9.30 12.81 1.81
N TYR A 67 -8.55 12.51 0.75
CA TYR A 67 -8.86 12.94 -0.62
C TYR A 67 -10.26 12.52 -1.06
N GLN A 68 -10.65 11.25 -0.86
CA GLN A 68 -11.97 10.77 -1.25
C GLN A 68 -13.09 11.57 -0.58
N LYS A 69 -12.96 11.79 0.73
CA LYS A 69 -13.93 12.59 1.49
C LYS A 69 -14.01 14.03 0.99
N GLU A 70 -12.87 14.68 0.77
CA GLU A 70 -12.86 16.06 0.29
C GLU A 70 -13.34 16.20 -1.15
N HIS A 71 -13.15 15.17 -1.98
CA HIS A 71 -13.64 15.14 -3.35
C HIS A 71 -15.17 15.02 -3.38
N GLU A 72 -15.77 14.23 -2.48
CA GLU A 72 -17.21 14.20 -2.27
C GLU A 72 -17.75 15.58 -1.83
N ASP A 73 -17.01 16.25 -0.94
CA ASP A 73 -17.34 17.58 -0.42
C ASP A 73 -16.96 18.74 -1.38
N LYS A 74 -16.42 18.44 -2.57
CA LYS A 74 -15.91 19.40 -3.58
C LYS A 74 -14.86 20.40 -3.05
N GLN A 75 -14.07 20.00 -2.07
CA GLN A 75 -12.99 20.79 -1.46
C GLN A 75 -11.62 20.11 -1.54
N ALA A 76 -11.47 19.09 -2.40
CA ALA A 76 -10.24 18.32 -2.50
C ALA A 76 -9.00 19.20 -2.71
N GLU A 77 -8.03 19.05 -1.81
CA GLU A 77 -6.68 19.55 -2.06
C GLU A 77 -6.11 18.82 -3.29
N ASN A 78 -5.40 19.55 -4.16
CA ASN A 78 -4.74 18.96 -5.33
C ASN A 78 -3.44 18.21 -4.96
N ARG A 79 -2.91 18.43 -3.75
CA ARG A 79 -1.60 17.95 -3.33
C ARG A 79 -1.55 17.79 -1.80
N TYR A 80 -1.18 16.61 -1.34
CA TYR A 80 -1.10 16.24 0.09
C TYR A 80 0.35 15.95 0.46
N GLU A 81 0.77 16.30 1.68
CA GLU A 81 2.09 15.94 2.19
C GLU A 81 2.14 14.45 2.57
N LEU A 82 3.15 13.74 2.07
CA LEU A 82 3.36 12.31 2.32
C LEU A 82 4.45 12.08 3.38
N ASP A 83 5.60 12.73 3.20
CA ASP A 83 6.74 12.75 4.11
C ASP A 83 7.53 14.05 3.87
N LYS A 84 8.59 14.31 4.65
CA LYS A 84 9.45 15.49 4.45
C LYS A 84 9.82 15.63 2.98
N ASN A 85 9.43 16.77 2.40
CA ASN A 85 9.73 17.17 1.02
C ASN A 85 9.17 16.22 -0.06
N ARG A 86 8.15 15.41 0.28
CA ARG A 86 7.46 14.52 -0.65
C ARG A 86 5.96 14.73 -0.57
N TYR A 87 5.35 14.86 -1.72
CA TYR A 87 3.95 15.19 -1.86
C TYR A 87 3.27 14.23 -2.82
N VAL A 88 1.99 13.95 -2.56
CA VAL A 88 1.17 13.09 -3.40
C VAL A 88 0.00 13.86 -3.98
N SER A 89 -0.25 13.68 -5.28
CA SER A 89 -1.43 14.15 -5.98
C SER A 89 -2.23 12.95 -6.47
N PHE A 90 -3.46 12.82 -5.99
CA PHE A 90 -4.35 11.72 -6.34
C PHE A 90 -5.18 12.05 -7.58
N ASN A 91 -5.45 11.01 -8.37
CA ASN A 91 -6.39 11.01 -9.47
C ASN A 91 -7.08 9.64 -9.50
N GLU A 92 -8.24 9.55 -8.85
CA GLU A 92 -8.93 8.28 -8.60
C GLU A 92 -7.97 7.25 -7.95
N ASN A 93 -7.86 6.04 -8.53
CA ASN A 93 -6.95 4.99 -8.04
C ASN A 93 -5.50 5.16 -8.53
N ASN A 94 -5.16 6.28 -9.15
CA ASN A 94 -3.79 6.61 -9.54
C ASN A 94 -3.28 7.78 -8.69
N ALA A 95 -1.97 7.86 -8.52
CA ALA A 95 -1.36 9.03 -7.90
C ALA A 95 0.05 9.30 -8.43
N GLU A 96 0.50 10.52 -8.22
CA GLU A 96 1.87 10.93 -8.49
C GLU A 96 2.52 11.39 -7.19
N ILE A 97 3.65 10.76 -6.83
CA ILE A 97 4.52 11.24 -5.76
C ILE A 97 5.56 12.14 -6.40
N SER A 98 5.67 13.36 -5.89
CA SER A 98 6.66 14.36 -6.29
C SER A 98 7.55 14.73 -5.11
N ASP A 99 8.83 15.01 -5.36
CA ASP A 99 9.72 15.66 -4.40
C ASP A 99 10.04 17.10 -4.80
N ASP A 100 10.75 17.83 -3.94
CA ASP A 100 11.15 19.22 -4.19
C ASP A 100 12.19 19.36 -5.33
N GLU A 101 12.84 18.26 -5.71
CA GLU A 101 13.78 18.23 -6.84
C GLU A 101 13.06 18.05 -8.19
N GLY A 102 11.73 17.86 -8.15
CA GLY A 102 10.90 17.67 -9.34
C GLY A 102 10.90 16.23 -9.86
N ASN A 103 11.44 15.27 -9.11
CA ASN A 103 11.33 13.86 -9.46
C ASN A 103 9.87 13.41 -9.25
N ILE A 104 9.33 12.67 -10.24
CA ILE A 104 7.95 12.18 -10.19
C ILE A 104 7.94 10.66 -10.32
N VAL A 105 7.29 10.01 -9.35
CA VAL A 105 7.00 8.58 -9.36
C VAL A 105 5.50 8.39 -9.49
N ARG A 106 5.07 7.65 -10.52
CA ARG A 106 3.67 7.30 -10.74
C ARG A 106 3.34 5.99 -10.04
N ILE A 107 2.25 6.01 -9.30
CA ILE A 107 1.79 4.89 -8.50
C ILE A 107 0.31 4.64 -8.75
N LYS A 108 -0.13 3.40 -8.50
CA LYS A 108 -1.51 2.97 -8.62
C LYS A 108 -1.93 2.16 -7.41
N ARG A 109 -3.19 2.28 -7.04
CA ARG A 109 -3.84 1.53 -5.98
C ARG A 109 -4.41 0.25 -6.57
N GLU A 110 -3.98 -0.88 -6.02
CA GLU A 110 -4.39 -2.22 -6.42
C GLU A 110 -5.11 -2.89 -5.26
N THR A 111 -6.24 -3.49 -5.56
CA THR A 111 -7.00 -4.32 -4.62
C THR A 111 -6.50 -5.74 -4.77
N LEU A 112 -5.93 -6.31 -3.71
CA LEU A 112 -5.39 -7.66 -3.77
C LEU A 112 -6.47 -8.71 -3.51
N ASP A 113 -6.37 -9.81 -4.24
CA ASP A 113 -7.08 -11.05 -3.95
C ASP A 113 -6.26 -11.86 -2.93
N GLY A 114 -6.79 -12.09 -1.72
CA GLY A 114 -6.02 -12.72 -0.65
C GLY A 114 -6.76 -12.95 0.66
N LEU A 115 -6.02 -13.33 1.70
CA LEU A 115 -6.52 -13.46 3.07
C LEU A 115 -6.05 -12.25 3.88
N TRP A 116 -6.99 -11.44 4.35
CA TRP A 116 -6.74 -10.26 5.18
C TRP A 116 -7.17 -10.54 6.63
N ILE A 117 -6.32 -10.16 7.58
CA ILE A 117 -6.64 -10.22 9.01
C ILE A 117 -7.10 -8.81 9.40
N GLY A 118 -8.43 -8.60 9.37
CA GLY A 118 -9.07 -7.35 9.79
C GLY A 118 -9.21 -7.23 11.31
#